data_AF-A0A1H2W5P2-F1
#
_entry.id   AF-A0A1H2W5P2-F1
#
_cell.length_a   1.000
_cell.length_b   1.000
_cell.length_c   1.000
_cell.angle_alpha   90.00
_cell.angle_beta   90.00
_cell.angle_gamma   90.00
#
_symmetry.space_group_name_H-M   'P 1'
#
loop_
_entity.id
_entity.type
_entity.pdbx_description
1 polymer ?
#
loop_
_entity_poly.entity_id
_entity_poly.type
_entity_poly.pdbx_seq_one_letter_code
_entity_poly.pdbx_strand_id
1 'polypeptide(L)'
;MAEERYVPQVTTAAIPEDGGWAELSEDNLLILYIPEWEDIMARGAIGYQQVWMYDREADAYIFCFRLQDGIERAIAFAKDHGGLLLRDERAYGPFSILLTSEPIGEAEESSSMLLLSEVSLKRHPRAGW
;
A
#
# COMPACT_ATOMS: atom_id res chain seq x y z
N MET A 1 13.82 15.49 20.24
CA MET A 1 14.10 14.05 20.12
C MET A 1 14.04 13.75 18.63
N ALA A 2 15.08 13.15 18.06
CA ALA A 2 15.03 12.77 16.65
C ALA A 2 14.07 11.58 16.54
N GLU A 3 12.96 11.73 15.83
CA GLU A 3 12.10 10.59 15.49
C GLU A 3 12.95 9.58 14.71
N GLU A 4 13.03 8.34 15.20
CA GLU A 4 13.68 7.26 14.47
C GLU A 4 12.92 7.04 13.16
N ARG A 5 13.52 7.50 12.07
CA ARG A 5 12.98 7.30 10.73
C ARG A 5 13.00 5.81 10.41
N TYR A 6 11.85 5.26 10.05
CA TYR A 6 11.74 3.88 9.56
C TYR A 6 12.64 3.68 8.33
N VAL A 7 13.52 2.67 8.41
CA VAL A 7 14.38 2.20 7.32
C VAL A 7 13.98 0.77 6.99
N PRO A 8 13.34 0.51 5.83
CA PRO A 8 12.82 -0.80 5.47
C PRO A 8 13.96 -1.82 5.29
N GLN A 9 13.75 -3.03 5.80
CA GLN A 9 14.66 -4.18 5.66
C GLN A 9 14.12 -5.25 4.68
N VAL A 10 12.93 -5.04 4.13
CA VAL A 10 12.31 -5.90 3.11
C VAL A 10 13.17 -5.98 1.85
N THR A 11 13.35 -7.20 1.34
CA THR A 11 14.12 -7.48 0.12
C THR A 11 13.25 -7.80 -1.09
N THR A 12 11.95 -7.95 -0.88
CA THR A 12 10.96 -8.30 -1.90
C THR A 12 9.70 -7.47 -1.70
N ALA A 13 9.06 -7.10 -2.80
CA ALA A 13 7.76 -6.44 -2.81
C ALA A 13 6.74 -7.32 -3.55
N ALA A 14 5.53 -7.41 -3.01
CA ALA A 14 4.40 -8.01 -3.68
C ALA A 14 3.91 -7.10 -4.80
N ILE A 15 3.38 -7.69 -5.87
CA ILE A 15 2.68 -6.95 -6.93
C ILE A 15 1.20 -7.28 -6.76
N PRO A 16 0.32 -6.30 -6.51
CA PRO A 16 -1.11 -6.56 -6.41
C PRO A 16 -1.62 -7.21 -7.70
N GLU A 17 -2.41 -8.27 -7.57
CA GLU A 17 -3.05 -8.93 -8.71
C GLU A 17 -4.20 -8.09 -9.26
N ASP A 18 -4.89 -7.36 -8.37
CA ASP A 18 -5.92 -6.40 -8.72
C ASP A 18 -5.91 -5.22 -7.74
N GLY A 19 -6.50 -4.10 -8.16
CA GLY A 19 -6.61 -2.92 -7.34
C GLY A 19 -7.63 -1.93 -7.87
N GLY A 20 -8.31 -1.27 -6.95
CA GLY A 20 -9.37 -0.34 -7.27
C GLY A 20 -9.49 0.73 -6.21
N TRP A 21 -9.96 1.89 -6.63
CA TRP A 21 -10.28 2.95 -5.71
C TRP A 21 -11.76 2.92 -5.32
N ALA A 22 -12.01 3.14 -4.04
CA ALA A 22 -13.32 3.31 -3.44
C ALA A 22 -13.33 4.56 -2.54
N GLU A 23 -14.51 4.91 -2.04
CA GLU A 23 -14.69 5.95 -1.04
C GLU A 23 -15.21 5.31 0.24
N LEU A 24 -14.60 5.64 1.38
CA LEU A 24 -15.06 5.21 2.70
C LEU A 24 -15.20 6.45 3.58
N SER A 25 -16.43 6.83 3.91
CA SER A 25 -16.70 7.95 4.81
C SER A 25 -16.00 9.27 4.40
N GLU A 26 -16.04 9.60 3.10
CA GLU A 26 -15.39 10.77 2.48
C GLU A 26 -13.86 10.67 2.32
N ASP A 27 -13.24 9.58 2.78
CA ASP A 27 -11.82 9.29 2.56
C ASP A 27 -11.58 8.45 1.32
N ASN A 28 -10.52 8.78 0.58
CA ASN A 28 -10.05 7.99 -0.56
C ASN A 28 -9.46 6.66 -0.06
N LEU A 29 -9.95 5.55 -0.59
CA LEU A 29 -9.53 4.20 -0.23
C LEU A 29 -9.00 3.46 -1.45
N LEU A 30 -7.73 3.04 -1.40
CA LEU A 30 -7.13 2.18 -2.39
C LEU A 30 -7.22 0.73 -1.92
N ILE A 31 -8.07 -0.07 -2.55
CA ILE A 31 -8.22 -1.50 -2.26
C ILE A 31 -7.22 -2.26 -3.15
N LEU A 32 -6.43 -3.16 -2.56
CA LEU A 32 -5.45 -3.99 -3.26
C LEU A 32 -5.64 -5.46 -2.89
N TYR A 33 -5.66 -6.29 -3.91
CA TYR A 33 -5.74 -7.75 -3.79
C TYR A 33 -4.34 -8.36 -3.89
N ILE A 34 -3.90 -9.00 -2.80
CA ILE A 34 -2.59 -9.62 -2.65
C ILE A 34 -2.79 -11.00 -1.98
N PRO A 35 -3.04 -12.06 -2.78
CA PRO A 35 -3.42 -13.37 -2.25
C PRO A 35 -2.35 -14.01 -1.35
N GLU A 36 -1.07 -13.73 -1.58
CA GLU A 36 0.03 -14.33 -0.83
C GLU A 36 0.16 -13.83 0.62
N TRP A 37 -0.64 -12.85 1.04
CA TRP A 37 -0.54 -12.18 2.35
C TRP A 37 -1.68 -12.51 3.31
N GLU A 38 -2.35 -13.65 3.13
CA GLU A 38 -3.40 -14.15 4.03
C GLU A 38 -2.96 -14.10 5.53
N ASP A 39 -1.68 -14.35 5.80
CA ASP A 39 -1.08 -14.39 7.15
C ASP A 39 -1.08 -13.05 7.92
N ILE A 40 -1.34 -11.94 7.23
CA ILE A 40 -1.37 -10.59 7.82
C ILE A 40 -2.72 -9.88 7.73
N MET A 41 -3.69 -10.43 7.01
CA MET A 41 -4.97 -9.75 6.75
C MET A 41 -5.80 -9.51 8.02
N ALA A 42 -5.70 -10.40 9.02
CA ALA A 42 -6.41 -10.25 10.29
C ALA A 42 -5.69 -9.34 11.31
N ARG A 43 -4.56 -8.73 10.95
CA ARG A 43 -3.75 -7.92 11.88
C ARG A 43 -4.26 -6.48 11.96
N GLY A 44 -3.98 -5.82 13.07
CA GLY A 44 -4.19 -4.38 13.23
C GLY A 44 -2.97 -3.60 12.76
N ALA A 45 -3.20 -2.45 12.12
CA ALA A 45 -2.14 -1.55 11.67
C ALA A 45 -1.98 -0.29 12.53
N ILE A 46 -2.59 -0.22 13.73
CA ILE A 46 -2.49 0.97 14.58
C ILE A 46 -1.01 1.28 14.85
N GLY A 47 -0.56 2.50 14.58
CA GLY A 47 0.83 2.92 14.81
C GLY A 47 1.88 2.20 13.95
N TYR A 48 1.49 1.61 12.82
CA TYR A 48 2.42 1.10 11.82
C TYR A 48 3.33 2.21 11.28
N GLN A 49 4.49 1.81 10.75
CA GLN A 49 5.42 2.73 10.11
C GLN A 49 5.40 2.49 8.60
N GLN A 50 5.57 3.56 7.82
CA GLN A 50 5.57 3.48 6.35
C GLN A 50 6.67 4.34 5.73
N VAL A 51 7.10 3.96 4.53
CA VAL A 51 7.91 4.80 3.65
C VAL A 51 7.62 4.48 2.19
N TRP A 52 7.62 5.52 1.37
CA TRP A 52 7.62 5.38 -0.08
C TRP A 52 9.03 5.46 -0.63
N MET A 53 9.35 4.53 -1.52
CA MET A 53 10.57 4.50 -2.30
C MET A 53 10.20 4.58 -3.79
N TYR A 54 11.13 5.07 -4.61
CA TYR A 54 10.99 5.02 -6.06
C TYR A 54 12.19 4.29 -6.63
N ASP A 55 11.93 3.13 -7.22
CA ASP A 55 12.92 2.36 -7.96
C ASP A 55 12.98 2.90 -9.39
N ARG A 56 14.16 3.38 -9.77
CA ARG A 56 14.40 4.01 -11.06
C ARG A 56 14.68 3.00 -12.16
N GLU A 57 15.19 1.83 -11.83
CA GLU A 57 15.50 0.78 -12.80
C GLU A 57 14.20 0.06 -13.19
N ALA A 58 13.34 -0.19 -12.21
CA ALA A 58 12.03 -0.81 -12.42
C ALA A 58 10.93 0.19 -12.82
N ASP A 59 11.19 1.50 -12.79
CA ASP A 59 10.20 2.58 -12.95
C ASP A 59 8.94 2.33 -12.09
N ALA A 60 9.15 2.10 -10.80
CA ALA A 60 8.13 1.64 -9.87
C ALA A 60 8.18 2.40 -8.54
N TYR A 61 7.01 2.73 -7.99
CA TYR A 61 6.92 3.12 -6.59
C TYR A 61 6.83 1.88 -5.71
N ILE A 62 7.57 1.87 -4.61
CA ILE A 62 7.53 0.80 -3.63
C ILE A 62 7.02 1.39 -2.32
N PHE A 63 5.90 0.87 -1.86
CA PHE A 63 5.33 1.19 -0.58
C PHE A 63 5.79 0.16 0.44
N CYS A 64 6.66 0.56 1.36
CA CYS A 64 7.13 -0.31 2.44
C CYS A 64 6.42 0.05 3.73
N PHE A 65 6.00 -0.95 4.48
CA PHE A 65 5.40 -0.75 5.80
C PHE A 65 5.85 -1.79 6.81
N ARG A 66 5.86 -1.39 8.09
CA ARG A 66 6.14 -2.24 9.24
C ARG A 66 4.99 -2.16 10.24
N LEU A 67 4.38 -3.30 10.53
CA LEU A 67 3.38 -3.46 11.58
C LEU A 67 4.03 -3.39 12.97
N GLN A 68 3.23 -3.14 14.02
CA GLN A 68 3.74 -3.01 15.39
C GLN A 68 4.43 -4.28 15.93
N ASP A 69 4.03 -5.44 15.44
CA ASP A 69 4.63 -6.73 15.77
C ASP A 69 5.97 -6.98 15.06
N GLY A 70 6.44 -6.02 14.26
CA GLY A 70 7.71 -6.06 13.57
C GLY A 70 7.65 -6.67 12.17
N ILE A 71 6.48 -7.14 11.71
CA ILE A 71 6.35 -7.66 10.36
C ILE A 71 6.50 -6.52 9.35
N GLU A 72 7.43 -6.69 8.42
CA GLU A 72 7.63 -5.78 7.31
C GLU A 72 7.14 -6.41 5.99
N ARG A 73 6.52 -5.58 5.16
CA ARG A 73 6.07 -5.92 3.80
C ARG A 73 6.28 -4.73 2.87
N ALA A 74 6.31 -5.01 1.57
CA ALA A 74 6.37 -3.99 0.54
C ALA A 74 5.44 -4.31 -0.62
N ILE A 75 4.86 -3.27 -1.22
CA ILE A 75 4.00 -3.35 -2.40
C ILE A 75 4.68 -2.58 -3.53
N ALA A 76 4.83 -3.20 -4.69
CA ALA A 76 5.39 -2.59 -5.89
C ALA A 76 4.28 -2.12 -6.84
N PHE A 77 4.34 -0.85 -7.20
CA PHE A 77 3.47 -0.19 -8.16
C PHE A 77 4.29 0.18 -9.40
N ALA A 78 4.48 -0.78 -10.29
CA ALA A 78 5.13 -0.55 -11.59
C ALA A 78 4.28 0.39 -12.44
N LYS A 79 4.94 1.37 -13.10
CA LYS A 79 4.28 2.45 -13.86
C LYS A 79 3.15 2.02 -14.78
N ASP A 80 3.36 0.96 -15.55
CA ASP A 80 2.42 0.49 -16.57
C ASP A 80 1.38 -0.52 -16.02
N HIS A 81 1.40 -0.79 -14.72
CA HIS A 81 0.47 -1.67 -14.01
C HIS A 81 -0.13 -0.95 -12.79
N GLY A 82 0.18 -1.39 -11.57
CA GLY A 82 -0.33 -0.77 -10.33
C GLY A 82 -0.01 0.73 -10.22
N GLY A 83 1.01 1.22 -10.92
CA GLY A 83 1.32 2.64 -11.03
C GLY A 83 0.17 3.48 -11.62
N LEU A 84 -0.68 2.90 -12.47
CA LEU A 84 -1.87 3.58 -12.99
C LEU A 84 -2.81 4.02 -11.85
N LEU A 85 -2.91 3.23 -10.78
CA LEU A 85 -3.71 3.58 -9.59
C LEU A 85 -3.12 4.79 -8.87
N LEU A 86 -1.80 4.96 -8.88
CA LEU A 86 -1.12 6.09 -8.25
C LEU A 86 -1.13 7.36 -9.11
N ARG A 87 -1.58 7.29 -10.37
CA ARG A 87 -1.76 8.46 -11.26
C ARG A 87 -3.16 9.06 -11.15
N ASP A 88 -4.07 8.35 -10.51
CA ASP A 88 -5.41 8.83 -10.18
C ASP A 88 -5.32 10.05 -9.25
N GLU A 89 -6.22 11.02 -9.43
CA GLU A 89 -6.25 12.25 -8.62
C GLU A 89 -6.41 11.98 -7.12
N ARG A 90 -7.06 10.86 -6.76
CA ARG A 90 -7.24 10.41 -5.37
C ARG A 90 -5.92 10.12 -4.67
N ALA A 91 -4.86 9.77 -5.42
CA ALA A 91 -3.53 9.55 -4.88
C ALA A 91 -2.71 10.84 -4.66
N TYR A 92 -3.23 12.02 -5.00
CA TYR A 92 -2.52 13.30 -4.82
C TYR A 92 -2.68 13.86 -3.40
N GLY A 93 -3.74 13.47 -2.70
CA GLY A 93 -3.95 13.74 -1.29
C GLY A 93 -3.56 12.56 -0.39
N PRO A 94 -3.81 12.66 0.91
CA PRO A 94 -3.85 11.51 1.81
C PRO A 94 -4.93 10.52 1.37
N PHE A 95 -4.65 9.23 1.57
CA PHE A 95 -5.59 8.15 1.33
C PHE A 95 -5.32 7.00 2.31
N SER A 96 -6.20 6.01 2.33
CA SER A 96 -5.97 4.75 3.03
C SER A 96 -5.75 3.63 2.02
N ILE A 97 -4.98 2.61 2.40
CA ILE A 97 -4.84 1.37 1.61
C ILE A 97 -5.55 0.24 2.37
N LEU A 98 -6.49 -0.45 1.72
CA LEU A 98 -7.11 -1.66 2.24
C LEU A 98 -6.52 -2.86 1.49
N LEU A 99 -5.92 -3.79 2.24
CA LEU A 99 -5.37 -5.02 1.68
C LEU A 99 -6.33 -6.17 1.94
N THR A 100 -6.50 -7.01 0.93
CA THR A 100 -7.28 -8.25 0.98
C THR A 100 -6.51 -9.39 0.33
N SER A 101 -6.65 -10.61 0.87
CA SER A 101 -6.19 -11.85 0.23
C SER A 101 -7.29 -12.53 -0.57
N GLU A 102 -8.49 -11.96 -0.59
CA GLU A 102 -9.64 -12.40 -1.38
C GLU A 102 -9.90 -11.42 -2.54
N PRO A 103 -10.40 -11.90 -3.70
CA PRO A 103 -10.74 -11.03 -4.81
C PRO A 103 -11.73 -9.92 -4.41
N ILE A 104 -11.52 -8.70 -4.91
CA ILE A 104 -12.27 -7.50 -4.50
C ILE A 104 -13.80 -7.64 -4.70
N GLY A 105 -14.23 -8.41 -5.71
CA GLY A 105 -15.66 -8.68 -5.98
C GLY A 105 -16.25 -9.87 -5.22
N GLU A 106 -15.44 -10.64 -4.50
CA GLU A 106 -15.84 -11.85 -3.78
C GLU A 106 -15.74 -11.70 -2.26
N ALA A 107 -15.07 -10.64 -1.77
CA ALA A 107 -14.92 -10.39 -0.36
C ALA A 107 -16.27 -10.11 0.33
N GLU A 108 -16.49 -10.78 1.46
CA GLU A 108 -17.68 -10.64 2.29
C GLU A 108 -17.41 -9.70 3.48
N GLU A 109 -18.47 -9.31 4.22
CA GLU A 109 -18.32 -8.49 5.44
C GLU A 109 -17.45 -9.15 6.52
N SER A 110 -17.30 -10.48 6.47
CA SER A 110 -16.50 -11.26 7.41
C SER A 110 -15.05 -11.50 6.95
N SER A 111 -14.73 -11.11 5.71
CA SER A 111 -13.39 -11.28 5.15
C SER A 111 -12.38 -10.46 5.95
N SER A 112 -11.25 -11.08 6.28
CA SER A 112 -10.18 -10.41 7.00
C SER A 112 -9.48 -9.43 6.05
N MET A 113 -9.33 -8.18 6.48
CA MET A 113 -8.70 -7.13 5.70
C MET A 113 -7.80 -6.26 6.56
N LEU A 114 -6.66 -5.86 6.00
CA LEU A 114 -5.71 -5.00 6.67
C LEU A 114 -5.83 -3.56 6.15
N LEU A 115 -6.31 -2.66 7.00
CA LEU A 115 -6.42 -1.23 6.69
C LEU A 115 -5.17 -0.47 7.14
N LEU A 116 -4.50 0.18 6.18
CA LEU A 116 -3.38 1.09 6.39
C LEU A 116 -3.85 2.53 6.16
N SER A 117 -4.14 3.23 7.25
CA SER A 117 -4.65 4.61 7.20
C SER A 117 -3.54 5.65 7.05
N GLU A 118 -3.91 6.86 6.64
CA GLU A 118 -3.01 8.04 6.57
C GLU A 118 -1.78 7.84 5.66
N VAL A 119 -1.97 7.13 4.55
CA VAL A 119 -0.95 6.96 3.53
C VAL A 119 -0.84 8.24 2.71
N SER A 120 0.38 8.71 2.49
CA SER A 120 0.64 9.85 1.60
C SER A 120 1.83 9.56 0.69
N LEU A 121 1.56 9.55 -0.62
CA LEU A 121 2.58 9.34 -1.63
C LEU A 121 3.32 10.63 -1.93
N LYS A 122 4.60 10.69 -1.53
CA LYS A 122 5.51 11.73 -2.00
C LYS A 122 6.12 11.33 -3.34
N ARG A 123 5.58 11.89 -4.42
CA ARG A 123 6.08 11.63 -5.79
C ARG A 123 7.51 12.10 -5.97
N HIS A 124 8.30 11.27 -6.64
CA HIS A 124 9.68 11.57 -6.93
C HIS A 124 9.77 12.35 -8.25
N PRO A 125 10.49 13.50 -8.33
CA PRO A 125 10.53 14.32 -9.55
C PRO A 125 11.01 13.57 -10.81
N ARG A 126 11.81 12.52 -10.61
CA ARG A 126 12.33 11.67 -11.71
C ARG A 126 11.38 10.57 -12.16
N ALA A 127 10.28 10.32 -11.45
CA ALA A 127 9.26 9.40 -11.94
C ALA A 127 8.63 9.95 -13.21
N GLY A 128 8.32 11.26 -13.22
CA GLY A 128 7.73 11.91 -14.39
C GLY A 128 6.30 11.45 -14.68
N TRP A 129 5.66 10.79 -13.72
CA TRP A 129 4.27 10.34 -13.74
C TRP A 129 3.65 10.40 -12.35
#